data_AF-A0AAV7HQ98-F1
#
_entry.id   AF-A0AAV7HQ98-F1
#
_cell.length_a   1.000
_cell.length_b   1.000
_cell.length_c   1.000
_cell.angle_alpha   90.00
_cell.angle_beta   90.00
_cell.angle_gamma   90.00
#
_symmetry.space_group_name_H-M   'P 1'
#
loop_
_entity.id
_entity.type
_entity.pdbx_description
1 polymer ?
#
loop_
_entity_poly.entity_id
_entity_poly.type
_entity_poly.pdbx_seq_one_letter_code
_entity_poly.pdbx_strand_id
1 'polypeptide(L)'
;MEQSPATTFSTTVLIIGAGPSGLAVAACLTTKHIPVLILDRDDSTAPLWRYRTYDRLHLHLPKQYCQLPLLPYPPSSPTFLPCADFISYLDDYVATFGLAKHLKLSRRVDSAKFDWAAARWRVSAANLESGKVEEYEARFVVVATGENDEPVLPVGIIGLDQFKGETVHSQQYRTGKAYEGLDVLVVGSGNSGMEVACDLAENGARCAIVVRSQVFPEISLIEGKNVIFKNGKQRIFDAIILATGYRSTIKKWLKEDDYLIGDDGLAKQKFPKHWKGNNGLYCAGLVRRGLYGSAEDAVSIANDISNLLQIEKIKIA
;
A
#
# COMPACT_ATOMS: atom_id res chain seq x y z
N MET A 1 35.63 -0.03 18.67
CA MET A 1 34.25 -0.10 19.17
C MET A 1 33.65 -1.38 18.65
N GLU A 2 33.62 -2.41 19.50
CA GLU A 2 33.00 -3.69 19.18
C GLU A 2 31.48 -3.49 19.09
N GLN A 3 30.90 -3.65 17.91
CA GLN A 3 29.45 -3.65 17.76
C GLN A 3 28.91 -4.85 18.54
N SER A 4 28.01 -4.61 19.50
CA SER A 4 27.27 -5.69 20.15
C SER A 4 26.61 -6.57 19.06
N PRO A 5 26.64 -7.90 19.20
CA PRO A 5 26.11 -8.79 18.17
C PRO A 5 24.65 -8.43 17.90
N ALA A 6 24.31 -8.24 16.62
CA ALA A 6 22.94 -7.96 16.21
C ALA A 6 22.02 -9.07 16.70
N THR A 7 20.86 -8.72 17.26
CA THR A 7 19.89 -9.72 17.71
C THR A 7 19.32 -10.43 16.48
N THR A 8 19.49 -11.76 16.41
CA THR A 8 19.00 -12.58 15.30
C THR A 8 17.69 -13.27 15.66
N PHE A 9 16.66 -13.09 14.84
CA PHE A 9 15.37 -13.77 14.95
C PHE A 9 15.22 -14.79 13.81
N SER A 10 14.57 -15.92 14.06
CA SER A 10 14.34 -16.96 13.05
C SER A 10 12.87 -17.32 12.97
N THR A 11 12.34 -17.45 11.75
CA THR A 11 10.95 -17.85 11.48
C THR A 11 10.87 -18.72 10.22
N THR A 12 9.72 -19.35 9.99
CA THR A 12 9.45 -20.03 8.72
C THR A 12 9.11 -19.01 7.64
N VAL A 13 8.17 -18.11 7.91
CA VAL A 13 7.76 -17.04 6.99
C VAL A 13 7.96 -15.68 7.64
N LEU A 14 8.63 -14.78 6.93
CA LEU A 14 8.74 -13.36 7.30
C LEU A 14 7.89 -12.53 6.34
N ILE A 15 6.94 -11.79 6.88
CA ILE A 15 6.04 -10.91 6.12
C ILE A 15 6.50 -9.47 6.33
N ILE A 16 6.68 -8.73 5.25
CA ILE A 16 7.13 -7.32 5.29
C ILE A 16 5.93 -6.45 4.90
N GLY A 17 5.36 -5.75 5.89
CA GLY A 17 4.15 -4.93 5.80
C GLY A 17 3.01 -5.52 6.63
N ALA A 18 2.50 -4.74 7.58
CA ALA A 18 1.32 -5.02 8.41
C ALA A 18 0.06 -4.30 7.90
N GLY A 19 0.00 -4.01 6.59
CA GLY A 19 -1.22 -3.60 5.91
C GLY A 19 -2.18 -4.77 5.65
N PRO A 20 -3.36 -4.53 5.03
CA PRO A 20 -4.38 -5.56 4.80
C PRO A 20 -3.84 -6.82 4.10
N SER A 21 -2.96 -6.68 3.11
CA SER A 21 -2.36 -7.80 2.39
C SER A 21 -1.47 -8.68 3.30
N GLY A 22 -0.64 -8.07 4.15
CA GLY A 22 0.24 -8.80 5.07
C GLY A 22 -0.54 -9.47 6.20
N LEU A 23 -1.56 -8.82 6.74
CA LEU A 23 -2.47 -9.38 7.74
C LEU A 23 -3.23 -10.59 7.19
N ALA A 24 -3.75 -10.50 5.96
CA ALA A 24 -4.43 -11.61 5.29
C ALA A 24 -3.51 -12.82 5.11
N VAL A 25 -2.27 -12.61 4.64
CA VAL A 25 -1.28 -13.69 4.51
C VAL A 25 -1.00 -14.33 5.86
N ALA A 26 -0.78 -13.52 6.91
CA ALA A 26 -0.49 -14.01 8.24
C ALA A 26 -1.62 -14.86 8.83
N ALA A 27 -2.89 -14.44 8.67
CA ALA A 27 -4.05 -15.22 9.12
C ALA A 27 -4.16 -16.56 8.37
N CYS A 28 -4.01 -16.55 7.05
CA CYS A 28 -4.03 -17.79 6.24
C CYS A 28 -2.90 -18.76 6.60
N LEU A 29 -1.71 -18.27 6.96
CA LEU A 29 -0.60 -19.12 7.41
C LEU A 29 -0.78 -19.62 8.84
N THR A 30 -1.30 -18.77 9.74
CA THR A 30 -1.54 -19.12 11.14
C THR A 30 -2.59 -20.21 11.29
N THR A 31 -3.66 -20.17 10.49
CA THR A 31 -4.69 -21.24 10.45
C THR A 31 -4.15 -22.57 9.93
N LYS A 32 -3.00 -22.57 9.25
CA LYS A 32 -2.26 -23.78 8.83
C LYS A 32 -1.13 -24.15 9.79
N HIS A 33 -1.02 -23.49 10.94
CA HIS A 33 0.03 -23.68 11.93
C HIS A 33 1.46 -23.46 11.41
N ILE A 34 1.61 -22.56 10.43
CA ILE A 34 2.93 -22.18 9.88
C ILE A 34 3.46 -20.98 10.68
N PRO A 35 4.67 -21.05 11.27
CA PRO A 35 5.25 -19.95 12.02
C PRO A 35 5.47 -18.69 11.16
N VAL A 36 5.00 -17.55 11.66
CA VAL A 36 5.13 -16.25 10.98
C VAL A 36 5.69 -15.16 11.91
N LEU A 37 6.43 -14.24 11.33
CA LEU A 37 6.73 -12.91 11.90
C LEU A 37 6.34 -11.85 10.88
N ILE A 38 5.81 -10.72 11.35
CA ILE A 38 5.37 -9.60 10.54
C ILE A 38 6.17 -8.36 10.96
N LEU A 39 6.86 -7.73 10.01
CA LEU A 39 7.56 -6.47 10.24
C LEU A 39 6.80 -5.32 9.59
N ASP A 40 6.63 -4.22 10.30
CA ASP A 40 6.18 -2.96 9.71
C ASP A 40 7.01 -1.81 10.28
N ARG A 41 7.27 -0.78 9.46
CA ARG A 41 8.05 0.38 9.85
C ARG A 41 7.25 1.36 10.71
N ASP A 42 5.93 1.40 10.55
CA ASP A 42 5.06 2.27 11.33
C ASP A 42 4.71 1.55 12.67
N ASP A 43 4.22 2.30 13.65
CA ASP A 43 3.94 1.85 15.01
C ASP A 43 2.55 1.21 15.19
N SER A 44 1.82 0.99 14.09
CA SER A 44 0.50 0.37 14.08
C SER A 44 0.25 -0.49 12.84
N THR A 45 -0.78 -1.35 12.93
CA THR A 45 -1.29 -2.10 11.78
C THR A 45 -2.05 -1.19 10.83
N ALA A 46 -1.98 -1.49 9.54
CA ALA A 46 -2.63 -0.73 8.48
C ALA A 46 -2.37 0.79 8.53
N PRO A 47 -1.10 1.23 8.66
CA PRO A 47 -0.74 2.63 8.92
C PRO A 47 -1.19 3.59 7.81
N LEU A 48 -1.26 3.12 6.56
CA LEU A 48 -1.84 3.90 5.45
C LEU A 48 -3.27 4.34 5.78
N TRP A 49 -4.09 3.41 6.27
CA TRP A 49 -5.50 3.64 6.57
C TRP A 49 -5.72 4.46 7.82
N ARG A 50 -4.80 4.36 8.81
CA ARG A 50 -4.87 5.08 10.08
C ARG A 50 -4.37 6.51 10.00
N TYR A 51 -3.28 6.74 9.27
CA TYR A 51 -2.53 7.99 9.34
C TYR A 51 -2.44 8.75 8.03
N ARG A 52 -2.83 8.15 6.90
CA ARG A 52 -2.53 8.69 5.55
C ARG A 52 -3.76 8.67 4.64
N THR A 53 -4.96 8.71 5.24
CA THR A 53 -6.26 8.84 4.57
C THR A 53 -6.93 10.16 4.94
N TYR A 54 -7.94 10.55 4.17
CA TYR A 54 -8.80 11.70 4.42
C TYR A 54 -10.11 11.27 5.09
N ASP A 55 -10.71 12.15 5.89
CA ASP A 55 -11.78 11.80 6.84
C ASP A 55 -13.04 11.27 6.15
N ARG A 56 -13.34 11.80 4.96
CA ARG A 56 -14.48 11.41 4.11
C ARG A 56 -14.36 9.99 3.53
N LEU A 57 -13.19 9.37 3.56
CA LEU A 57 -12.93 8.16 2.78
C LEU A 57 -13.93 7.05 3.11
N HIS A 58 -14.63 6.59 2.07
CA HIS A 58 -15.35 5.33 2.05
C HIS A 58 -14.65 4.37 1.08
N LEU A 59 -14.77 3.07 1.31
CA LEU A 59 -14.28 2.09 0.34
C LEU A 59 -15.04 2.27 -0.99
N HIS A 60 -14.30 2.40 -2.08
CA HIS A 60 -14.87 2.65 -3.41
C HIS A 60 -15.54 1.41 -4.03
N LEU A 61 -15.44 0.24 -3.38
CA LEU A 61 -16.05 -1.01 -3.81
C LEU A 61 -17.01 -1.53 -2.72
N PRO A 62 -18.04 -2.30 -3.09
CA PRO A 62 -18.90 -2.96 -2.12
C PRO A 62 -18.11 -3.86 -1.17
N LYS A 63 -18.54 -3.92 0.10
CA LYS A 63 -17.86 -4.64 1.19
C LYS A 63 -17.44 -6.07 0.85
N GLN A 64 -18.20 -6.79 0.02
CA GLN A 64 -17.91 -8.15 -0.41
C GLN A 64 -16.59 -8.27 -1.19
N TYR A 65 -16.16 -7.20 -1.87
CA TYR A 65 -14.89 -7.12 -2.60
C TYR A 65 -13.74 -6.57 -1.74
N CYS A 66 -14.03 -6.20 -0.48
CA CYS A 66 -13.07 -5.60 0.44
C CYS A 66 -12.81 -6.45 1.68
N GLN A 67 -13.40 -7.64 1.77
CA GLN A 67 -13.20 -8.54 2.90
C GLN A 67 -11.88 -9.31 2.73
N LEU A 68 -11.15 -9.46 3.82
CA LEU A 68 -9.99 -10.34 3.88
C LEU A 68 -10.43 -11.80 4.03
N PRO A 69 -9.57 -12.78 3.66
CA PRO A 69 -9.91 -14.19 3.76
C PRO A 69 -10.30 -14.58 5.18
N LEU A 70 -11.14 -15.61 5.32
CA LEU A 70 -11.50 -16.23 6.60
C LEU A 70 -12.37 -15.39 7.55
N LEU A 71 -12.61 -14.10 7.27
CA LEU A 71 -13.48 -13.25 8.09
C LEU A 71 -14.33 -12.32 7.21
N PRO A 72 -15.55 -12.73 6.82
CA PRO A 72 -16.47 -11.86 6.07
C PRO A 72 -16.99 -10.71 6.94
N TYR A 73 -17.45 -9.63 6.31
CA TYR A 73 -18.15 -8.58 7.03
C TYR A 73 -19.51 -9.05 7.55
N PRO A 74 -19.96 -8.53 8.70
CA PRO A 74 -21.34 -8.70 9.15
C PRO A 74 -22.36 -8.28 8.07
N PRO A 75 -23.51 -8.97 7.95
CA PRO A 75 -24.57 -8.58 7.03
C PRO A 75 -25.06 -7.14 7.26
N SER A 76 -25.05 -6.67 8.51
CA SER A 76 -25.45 -5.32 8.92
C SER A 76 -24.49 -4.21 8.50
N SER A 77 -23.24 -4.52 8.10
CA SER A 77 -22.28 -3.49 7.70
C SER A 77 -22.73 -2.72 6.45
N PRO A 78 -22.40 -1.42 6.32
CA PRO A 78 -22.69 -0.63 5.12
C PRO A 78 -22.16 -1.27 3.84
N THR A 79 -22.84 -1.04 2.70
CA THR A 79 -22.37 -1.53 1.39
C THR A 79 -21.01 -0.92 1.04
N PHE A 80 -20.83 0.37 1.25
CA PHE A 80 -19.56 1.08 1.10
C PHE A 80 -19.09 1.52 2.49
N LEU A 81 -18.03 0.88 2.99
CA LEU A 81 -17.60 1.06 4.37
C LEU A 81 -16.89 2.41 4.56
N PRO A 82 -17.26 3.20 5.57
CA PRO A 82 -16.41 4.28 6.06
C PRO A 82 -15.02 3.75 6.44
N CYS A 83 -13.98 4.57 6.31
CA CYS A 83 -12.61 4.21 6.66
C CYS A 83 -12.49 3.75 8.12
N ALA A 84 -13.23 4.38 9.05
CA ALA A 84 -13.25 3.99 10.46
C ALA A 84 -13.76 2.55 10.67
N ASP A 85 -14.83 2.15 9.97
CA ASP A 85 -15.37 0.79 10.04
C ASP A 85 -14.39 -0.23 9.46
N PHE A 86 -13.69 0.13 8.37
CA PHE A 86 -12.65 -0.72 7.79
C PHE A 86 -11.47 -0.91 8.74
N ILE A 87 -11.06 0.15 9.44
CA ILE A 87 -10.02 0.09 10.48
C ILE A 87 -10.45 -0.83 11.62
N SER A 88 -11.68 -0.68 12.13
CA SER A 88 -12.23 -1.55 13.17
C SER A 88 -12.24 -3.02 12.74
N TYR A 89 -12.62 -3.29 11.48
CA TYR A 89 -12.56 -4.63 10.91
C TYR A 89 -11.15 -5.22 10.91
N LEU A 90 -10.11 -4.42 10.63
CA LEU A 90 -8.72 -4.89 10.68
C LEU A 90 -8.25 -5.17 12.11
N ASP A 91 -8.71 -4.41 13.09
CA ASP A 91 -8.45 -4.67 14.51
C ASP A 91 -9.09 -5.99 14.95
N ASP A 92 -10.36 -6.20 14.59
CA ASP A 92 -11.06 -7.46 14.82
C ASP A 92 -10.37 -8.63 14.12
N TYR A 93 -9.84 -8.40 12.92
CA TYR A 93 -9.08 -9.41 12.17
C TYR A 93 -7.79 -9.81 12.93
N VAL A 94 -7.03 -8.84 13.41
CA VAL A 94 -5.81 -9.07 14.22
C VAL A 94 -6.14 -9.84 15.50
N ALA A 95 -7.22 -9.46 16.19
CA ALA A 95 -7.67 -10.12 17.42
C ALA A 95 -8.13 -11.56 17.16
N THR A 96 -8.99 -11.77 16.15
CA THR A 96 -9.59 -13.07 15.80
C THR A 96 -8.53 -14.12 15.49
N PHE A 97 -7.48 -13.75 14.76
CA PHE A 97 -6.40 -14.68 14.39
C PHE A 97 -5.18 -14.62 15.34
N GLY A 98 -5.27 -13.85 16.43
CA GLY A 98 -4.20 -13.73 17.42
C GLY A 98 -2.88 -13.21 16.83
N LEU A 99 -2.95 -12.29 15.87
CA LEU A 99 -1.78 -11.82 15.11
C LEU A 99 -0.88 -10.88 15.92
N ALA A 100 -1.38 -10.30 17.01
CA ALA A 100 -0.64 -9.37 17.86
C ALA A 100 0.74 -9.88 18.29
N LYS A 101 0.84 -11.16 18.65
CA LYS A 101 2.10 -11.80 19.07
C LYS A 101 3.12 -12.02 17.94
N HIS A 102 2.70 -11.88 16.70
CA HIS A 102 3.54 -12.06 15.50
C HIS A 102 4.03 -10.72 14.93
N LEU A 103 3.49 -9.59 15.41
CA LEU A 103 3.83 -8.26 14.93
C LEU A 103 5.09 -7.72 15.63
N LYS A 104 5.99 -7.17 14.82
CA LYS A 104 7.10 -6.32 15.24
C LYS A 104 6.99 -5.01 14.46
N LEU A 105 6.26 -4.08 15.05
CA LEU A 105 6.01 -2.74 14.52
C LEU A 105 7.23 -1.83 14.75
N SER A 106 7.32 -0.67 14.10
CA SER A 106 8.50 0.19 14.18
C SER A 106 9.82 -0.49 13.76
N ARG A 107 9.75 -1.51 12.89
CA ARG A 107 10.89 -2.21 12.27
C ARG A 107 10.90 -1.89 10.79
N ARG A 108 11.77 -0.97 10.37
CA ARG A 108 11.95 -0.66 8.95
C ARG A 108 12.96 -1.64 8.34
N VAL A 109 12.51 -2.44 7.38
CA VAL A 109 13.41 -3.30 6.61
C VAL A 109 14.29 -2.45 5.71
N ASP A 110 15.61 -2.60 5.85
CA ASP A 110 16.61 -1.86 5.08
C ASP A 110 17.31 -2.75 4.04
N SER A 111 17.33 -4.08 4.25
CA SER A 111 17.88 -5.05 3.29
C SER A 111 17.23 -6.43 3.40
N ALA A 112 16.96 -7.09 2.27
CA ALA A 112 16.61 -8.50 2.19
C ALA A 112 17.41 -9.19 1.07
N LYS A 113 18.09 -10.30 1.39
CA LYS A 113 18.94 -11.08 0.48
C LYS A 113 18.75 -12.57 0.73
N PHE A 114 18.85 -13.39 -0.31
CA PHE A 114 18.91 -14.83 -0.14
C PHE A 114 20.35 -15.27 0.12
N ASP A 115 20.55 -16.02 1.20
CA ASP A 115 21.79 -16.71 1.49
C ASP A 115 21.75 -18.09 0.83
N TRP A 116 22.46 -18.24 -0.28
CA TRP A 116 22.54 -19.48 -1.05
C TRP A 116 23.20 -20.63 -0.27
N ALA A 117 24.14 -20.33 0.63
CA ALA A 117 24.81 -21.36 1.42
C ALA A 117 23.89 -21.91 2.52
N ALA A 118 23.10 -21.03 3.15
CA ALA A 118 22.13 -21.41 4.17
C ALA A 118 20.76 -21.84 3.58
N ALA A 119 20.51 -21.57 2.30
CA ALA A 119 19.20 -21.69 1.65
C ALA A 119 18.08 -20.95 2.41
N ARG A 120 18.38 -19.75 2.92
CA ARG A 120 17.45 -18.92 3.71
C ARG A 120 17.60 -17.45 3.37
N TRP A 121 16.53 -16.69 3.57
CA TRP A 121 16.57 -15.24 3.51
C TRP A 121 17.23 -14.67 4.76
N ARG A 122 18.13 -13.70 4.57
CA ARG A 122 18.63 -12.79 5.61
C ARG A 122 18.04 -11.41 5.39
N VAL A 123 17.35 -10.90 6.39
CA VAL A 123 16.66 -9.61 6.36
C VAL A 123 17.15 -8.74 7.52
N SER A 124 17.66 -7.56 7.19
CA SER A 124 18.13 -6.57 8.15
C SER A 124 17.07 -5.48 8.30
N ALA A 125 16.73 -5.15 9.54
CA ALA A 125 15.76 -4.10 9.85
C ALA A 125 16.27 -3.18 10.96
N ALA A 126 16.07 -1.88 10.79
CA ALA A 126 16.24 -0.91 11.85
C ALA A 126 15.02 -0.92 12.77
N ASN A 127 15.27 -1.19 14.06
CA ASN A 127 14.31 -0.95 15.12
C ASN A 127 14.30 0.56 15.42
N LEU A 128 13.24 1.24 14.98
CA LEU A 128 13.12 2.70 15.06
C LEU A 128 12.92 3.22 16.48
N GLU A 129 12.50 2.37 17.42
CA GLU A 129 12.32 2.72 18.83
C GLU A 129 13.67 2.75 19.57
N SER A 130 14.53 1.76 19.30
CA SER A 130 15.83 1.62 19.97
C SER A 130 17.03 2.13 19.17
N GLY A 131 16.85 2.42 17.88
CA GLY A 131 17.92 2.78 16.94
C GLY A 131 18.86 1.62 16.57
N LYS A 132 18.58 0.39 17.02
CA LYS A 132 19.43 -0.79 16.78
C LYS A 132 19.05 -1.49 15.48
N VAL A 133 20.02 -2.19 14.91
CA VAL A 133 19.79 -3.12 13.79
C VAL A 133 19.46 -4.50 14.34
N GLU A 134 18.40 -5.10 13.81
CA GLU A 134 17.94 -6.46 14.09
C GLU A 134 18.06 -7.30 12.81
N GLU A 135 18.50 -8.54 12.93
CA GLU A 135 18.65 -9.48 11.81
C GLU A 135 17.59 -10.57 11.89
N TYR A 136 17.07 -10.97 10.74
CA TYR A 136 16.00 -11.94 10.62
C TYR A 136 16.37 -13.01 9.60
N GLU A 137 16.14 -14.27 9.96
CA GLU A 137 16.28 -15.41 9.07
C GLU A 137 14.92 -16.06 8.80
N ALA A 138 14.62 -16.29 7.51
CA ALA A 138 13.38 -16.91 7.11
C ALA A 138 13.57 -17.87 5.95
N ARG A 139 12.73 -18.90 5.89
CA ARG A 139 12.69 -19.79 4.71
C ARG A 139 11.95 -19.14 3.55
N PHE A 140 10.87 -18.43 3.87
CA PHE A 140 10.03 -17.73 2.92
C PHE A 140 9.91 -16.26 3.32
N VAL A 141 9.90 -15.37 2.33
CA VAL A 141 9.67 -13.93 2.51
C VAL A 141 8.47 -13.51 1.69
N VAL A 142 7.55 -12.77 2.32
CA VAL A 142 6.38 -12.21 1.64
C VAL A 142 6.47 -10.69 1.66
N VAL A 143 6.53 -10.08 0.47
CA VAL A 143 6.51 -8.63 0.29
C VAL A 143 5.06 -8.15 0.23
N ALA A 144 4.63 -7.41 1.25
CA ALA A 144 3.26 -6.92 1.43
C ALA A 144 3.22 -5.43 1.83
N THR A 145 4.19 -4.64 1.35
CA THR A 145 4.37 -3.22 1.70
C THR A 145 3.38 -2.27 1.04
N GLY A 146 2.54 -2.78 0.13
CA GLY A 146 1.63 -1.97 -0.68
C GLY A 146 2.32 -1.18 -1.80
N GLU A 147 1.50 -0.58 -2.67
CA GLU A 147 1.95 0.22 -3.81
C GLU A 147 2.10 1.72 -3.49
N ASN A 148 1.38 2.21 -2.48
CA ASN A 148 1.29 3.62 -2.12
C ASN A 148 2.21 3.94 -0.94
N ASP A 149 3.50 3.98 -1.20
CA ASP A 149 4.52 4.17 -0.17
C ASP A 149 5.03 5.63 -0.09
N GLU A 150 5.89 6.05 -1.02
CA GLU A 150 6.44 7.40 -1.04
C GLU A 150 5.61 8.31 -1.97
N PRO A 151 5.24 9.53 -1.55
CA PRO A 151 4.51 10.47 -2.39
C PRO A 151 5.38 10.89 -3.57
N VAL A 152 4.79 10.95 -4.77
CA VAL A 152 5.49 11.41 -5.98
C VAL A 152 5.19 12.88 -6.17
N LEU A 153 6.16 13.73 -5.88
CA LEU A 153 6.08 15.15 -6.20
C LEU A 153 6.39 15.39 -7.69
N PRO A 154 5.68 16.29 -8.38
CA PRO A 154 5.96 16.59 -9.77
C PRO A 154 7.33 17.27 -9.89
N VAL A 155 8.18 16.70 -10.74
CA VAL A 155 9.48 17.29 -11.09
C VAL A 155 9.32 18.25 -12.28
N GLY A 156 10.06 19.36 -12.28
CA GLY A 156 10.12 20.28 -13.41
C GLY A 156 9.06 21.37 -13.46
N ILE A 157 8.26 21.57 -12.40
CA ILE A 157 7.41 22.75 -12.27
C ILE A 157 8.28 23.92 -11.76
N ILE A 158 8.65 24.81 -12.67
CA ILE A 158 9.43 26.02 -12.34
C ILE A 158 8.60 26.93 -11.43
N GLY A 159 9.16 27.32 -10.28
CA GLY A 159 8.53 28.24 -9.34
C GLY A 159 7.55 27.59 -8.36
N LEU A 160 7.42 26.26 -8.33
CA LEU A 160 6.58 25.57 -7.34
C LEU A 160 7.04 25.84 -5.90
N ASP A 161 8.36 25.91 -5.68
CA ASP A 161 8.99 26.28 -4.41
C ASP A 161 8.83 27.76 -4.03
N GLN A 162 8.49 28.60 -5.01
CA GLN A 162 8.25 30.04 -4.84
C GLN A 162 6.76 30.38 -4.73
N PHE A 163 5.88 29.38 -4.86
CA PHE A 163 4.44 29.57 -4.70
C PHE A 163 4.16 30.05 -3.26
N LYS A 164 3.46 31.18 -3.15
CA LYS A 164 3.24 31.87 -1.87
C LYS A 164 2.05 31.31 -1.08
N GLY A 165 1.30 30.39 -1.67
CA GLY A 165 0.20 29.68 -1.04
C GLY A 165 0.62 28.31 -0.51
N GLU A 166 -0.33 27.58 0.09
CA GLU A 166 -0.05 26.25 0.60
C GLU A 166 0.18 25.25 -0.54
N THR A 167 1.19 24.37 -0.39
CA THR A 167 1.39 23.22 -1.27
C THR A 167 1.48 21.95 -0.44
N VAL A 168 0.55 21.02 -0.64
CA VAL A 168 0.48 19.75 0.09
C VAL A 168 0.29 18.57 -0.85
N HIS A 169 0.84 17.40 -0.51
CA HIS A 169 0.51 16.16 -1.22
C HIS A 169 -0.80 15.58 -0.66
N SER A 170 -1.56 14.84 -1.48
CA SER A 170 -2.83 14.22 -1.06
C SER A 170 -2.71 13.30 0.17
N GLN A 171 -1.50 12.80 0.46
CA GLN A 171 -1.18 12.02 1.66
C GLN A 171 -1.33 12.83 2.97
N GLN A 172 -1.11 14.16 2.91
CA GLN A 172 -1.20 15.08 4.03
C GLN A 172 -2.57 15.74 4.15
N TYR A 173 -3.38 15.70 3.08
CA TYR A 173 -4.75 16.21 3.10
C TYR A 173 -5.64 15.41 4.08
N ARG A 174 -6.55 16.11 4.76
CA ARG A 174 -7.48 15.52 5.74
C ARG A 174 -8.94 15.83 5.46
N THR A 175 -9.27 17.11 5.28
CA THR A 175 -10.63 17.57 5.08
C THR A 175 -10.69 18.87 4.29
N GLY A 176 -11.73 19.00 3.47
CA GLY A 176 -12.00 20.20 2.66
C GLY A 176 -12.39 21.42 3.49
N LYS A 177 -12.83 21.21 4.74
CA LYS A 177 -13.20 22.30 5.67
C LYS A 177 -12.09 23.31 5.90
N ALA A 178 -10.83 22.85 5.90
CA ALA A 178 -9.68 23.74 6.06
C ALA A 178 -9.48 24.72 4.89
N TYR A 179 -10.18 24.48 3.77
CA TYR A 179 -10.04 25.24 2.52
C TYR A 179 -11.32 26.00 2.15
N GLU A 180 -12.27 26.14 3.07
CA GLU A 180 -13.52 26.86 2.84
C GLU A 180 -13.25 28.26 2.29
N GLY A 181 -13.87 28.60 1.17
CA GLY A 181 -13.73 29.91 0.54
C GLY A 181 -12.41 30.17 -0.19
N LEU A 182 -11.49 29.20 -0.29
CA LEU A 182 -10.21 29.34 -1.03
C LEU A 182 -10.32 28.87 -2.48
N ASP A 183 -9.48 29.40 -3.37
CA ASP A 183 -9.24 28.86 -4.71
C ASP A 183 -8.15 27.77 -4.66
N VAL A 184 -8.53 26.52 -4.87
CA VAL A 184 -7.63 25.36 -4.69
C VAL A 184 -7.39 24.64 -6.01
N LEU A 185 -6.13 24.41 -6.35
CA LEU A 185 -5.71 23.65 -7.52
C LEU A 185 -5.33 22.22 -7.14
N VAL A 186 -6.10 21.24 -7.58
CA VAL A 186 -5.78 19.82 -7.43
C VAL A 186 -5.03 19.33 -8.68
N VAL A 187 -3.79 18.86 -8.51
CA VAL A 187 -2.94 18.35 -9.60
C VAL A 187 -3.02 16.83 -9.65
N GLY A 188 -3.73 16.30 -10.65
CA GLY A 188 -3.95 14.87 -10.86
C GLY A 188 -5.43 14.50 -10.79
N SER A 189 -5.85 13.53 -11.61
CA SER A 189 -7.24 13.05 -11.72
C SER A 189 -7.40 11.56 -11.42
N GLY A 190 -6.48 10.98 -10.64
CA GLY A 190 -6.67 9.64 -10.08
C GLY A 190 -7.71 9.65 -8.96
N ASN A 191 -7.92 8.50 -8.30
CA ASN A 191 -8.89 8.36 -7.20
C ASN A 191 -8.74 9.46 -6.16
N SER A 192 -7.53 9.69 -5.64
CA SER A 192 -7.30 10.73 -4.63
C SER A 192 -7.59 12.14 -5.16
N GLY A 193 -7.23 12.44 -6.41
CA GLY A 193 -7.46 13.77 -6.99
C GLY A 193 -8.94 14.08 -7.15
N MET A 194 -9.73 13.08 -7.58
CA MET A 194 -11.17 13.25 -7.74
C MET A 194 -11.89 13.34 -6.39
N GLU A 195 -11.53 12.49 -5.42
CA GLU A 195 -12.13 12.51 -4.08
C GLU A 195 -11.83 13.81 -3.34
N VAL A 196 -10.57 14.26 -3.35
CA VAL A 196 -10.16 15.54 -2.75
C VAL A 196 -10.89 16.71 -3.41
N ALA A 197 -10.99 16.73 -4.74
CA ALA A 197 -11.70 17.79 -5.45
C ALA A 197 -13.20 17.84 -5.11
N CYS A 198 -13.83 16.68 -4.96
CA CYS A 198 -15.23 16.57 -4.54
C CYS A 198 -15.42 17.07 -3.10
N ASP A 199 -14.55 16.63 -2.18
CA ASP A 199 -14.56 17.04 -0.78
C ASP A 199 -14.36 18.55 -0.62
N LEU A 200 -13.42 19.14 -1.36
CA LEU A 200 -13.20 20.59 -1.40
C LEU A 200 -14.45 21.34 -1.85
N ALA A 201 -15.06 20.92 -2.97
CA ALA A 201 -16.23 21.58 -3.52
C ALA A 201 -17.44 21.52 -2.56
N GLU A 202 -17.65 20.38 -1.91
CA GLU A 202 -18.72 20.20 -0.91
C GLU A 202 -18.53 21.05 0.34
N ASN A 203 -17.28 21.36 0.70
CA ASN A 203 -16.94 22.22 1.84
C ASN A 203 -16.70 23.68 1.45
N GLY A 204 -17.18 24.12 0.28
CA GLY A 204 -17.21 25.54 -0.11
C GLY A 204 -15.90 26.09 -0.68
N ALA A 205 -14.92 25.25 -1.02
CA ALA A 205 -13.73 25.66 -1.75
C ALA A 205 -14.00 25.77 -3.26
N ARG A 206 -13.33 26.71 -3.93
CA ARG A 206 -13.35 26.86 -5.40
C ARG A 206 -12.27 25.97 -6.00
N CYS A 207 -12.61 24.72 -6.26
CA CYS A 207 -11.67 23.72 -6.75
C CYS A 207 -11.49 23.79 -8.28
N ALA A 208 -10.24 23.70 -8.75
CA ALA A 208 -9.89 23.38 -10.13
C ALA A 208 -9.00 22.14 -10.17
N ILE A 209 -9.16 21.29 -11.20
CA ILE A 209 -8.36 20.09 -11.38
C ILE A 209 -7.46 20.27 -12.61
N VAL A 210 -6.16 20.02 -12.45
CA VAL A 210 -5.21 19.90 -13.56
C VAL A 210 -4.94 18.44 -13.84
N VAL A 211 -5.09 18.05 -15.10
CA VAL A 211 -4.89 16.69 -15.56
C VAL A 211 -3.73 16.68 -16.56
N ARG A 212 -2.80 15.73 -16.40
CA ARG A 212 -1.64 15.59 -17.29
C ARG A 212 -2.06 15.09 -18.68
N SER A 213 -3.05 14.21 -18.73
CA SER A 213 -3.65 13.69 -19.96
C SER A 213 -4.70 14.65 -20.51
N GLN A 214 -5.01 14.51 -21.79
CA GLN A 214 -5.91 15.42 -22.49
C GLN A 214 -7.31 15.44 -21.85
N VAL A 215 -7.69 16.58 -21.29
CA VAL A 215 -9.05 16.89 -20.87
C VAL A 215 -9.57 17.94 -21.84
N PHE A 216 -10.55 17.56 -22.65
CA PHE A 216 -11.17 18.50 -23.57
C PHE A 216 -12.11 19.44 -22.79
N PRO A 217 -12.11 20.75 -23.08
CA PRO A 217 -13.07 21.68 -22.51
C PRO A 217 -14.51 21.33 -22.89
N GLU A 218 -15.49 22.11 -22.42
CA GLU A 218 -16.86 22.01 -22.91
C GLU A 218 -16.89 22.11 -24.44
N ILE A 219 -17.69 21.24 -25.06
CA ILE A 219 -17.97 21.27 -26.49
C ILE A 219 -18.74 22.56 -26.80
N SER A 220 -18.15 23.39 -27.65
CA SER A 220 -18.79 24.57 -28.21
C SER A 220 -19.71 24.22 -29.39
N LEU A 221 -19.29 23.29 -30.24
CA LEU A 221 -20.00 22.93 -31.48
C LEU A 221 -19.58 21.53 -31.93
N ILE A 222 -20.52 20.77 -32.49
CA ILE A 222 -20.26 19.51 -33.20
C ILE A 222 -20.76 19.67 -34.64
N GLU A 223 -19.87 19.54 -35.62
CA GLU A 223 -20.19 19.61 -37.05
C GLU A 223 -19.67 18.35 -37.75
N GLY A 224 -20.57 17.40 -38.03
CA GLY A 224 -20.20 16.09 -38.56
C GLY A 224 -19.26 15.35 -37.60
N LYS A 225 -17.99 15.18 -38.00
CA LYS A 225 -16.94 14.54 -37.17
C LYS A 225 -16.09 15.53 -36.37
N ASN A 226 -16.34 16.84 -36.51
CA ASN A 226 -15.54 17.88 -35.84
C ASN A 226 -16.20 18.28 -34.52
N VAL A 227 -15.38 18.41 -33.48
CA VAL A 227 -15.79 18.88 -32.14
C VAL A 227 -14.91 20.07 -31.77
N ILE A 228 -15.52 21.24 -31.57
CA ILE A 228 -14.82 22.49 -31.22
C ILE A 228 -14.97 22.70 -29.72
N PHE A 229 -13.90 23.05 -29.03
CA PHE A 229 -13.89 23.22 -27.56
C PHE A 229 -13.52 24.64 -27.13
N LYS A 230 -13.96 25.06 -25.92
CA LYS A 230 -14.13 26.48 -25.59
C LYS A 230 -12.94 27.34 -25.09
N ASN A 231 -11.76 26.88 -24.63
CA ASN A 231 -10.96 27.80 -23.77
C ASN A 231 -9.42 27.82 -23.84
N GLY A 232 -8.89 29.04 -24.02
CA GLY A 232 -7.55 29.46 -23.64
C GLY A 232 -7.58 30.37 -22.40
N LYS A 233 -7.93 29.83 -21.22
CA LYS A 233 -8.10 30.59 -19.95
C LYS A 233 -6.89 30.48 -19.01
N GLN A 234 -6.66 31.50 -18.17
CA GLN A 234 -5.68 31.55 -17.07
C GLN A 234 -6.37 31.90 -15.73
N ARG A 235 -5.82 31.47 -14.58
CA ARG A 235 -6.36 31.70 -13.22
C ARG A 235 -5.27 31.80 -12.15
N ILE A 236 -5.60 32.42 -11.01
CA ILE A 236 -4.78 32.52 -9.79
C ILE A 236 -5.37 31.56 -8.73
N PHE A 237 -4.52 30.95 -7.90
CA PHE A 237 -4.91 29.98 -6.86
C PHE A 237 -4.25 30.32 -5.52
N ASP A 238 -4.95 30.01 -4.42
CA ASP A 238 -4.50 30.19 -3.03
C ASP A 238 -3.77 28.95 -2.48
N ALA A 239 -4.09 27.76 -3.01
CA ALA A 239 -3.46 26.50 -2.61
C ALA A 239 -3.29 25.51 -3.79
N ILE A 240 -2.29 24.63 -3.68
CA ILE A 240 -2.04 23.53 -4.62
C ILE A 240 -2.01 22.20 -3.87
N ILE A 241 -2.89 21.27 -4.24
CA ILE A 241 -2.89 19.88 -3.74
C ILE A 241 -2.33 18.95 -4.81
N LEU A 242 -1.21 18.32 -4.52
CA LEU A 242 -0.55 17.35 -5.40
C LEU A 242 -1.16 15.97 -5.19
N ALA A 243 -2.05 15.55 -6.09
CA ALA A 243 -2.63 14.21 -6.18
C ALA A 243 -1.92 13.39 -7.27
N THR A 244 -0.59 13.45 -7.26
CA THR A 244 0.29 12.98 -8.34
C THR A 244 0.76 11.53 -8.19
N GLY A 245 0.16 10.80 -7.24
CA GLY A 245 0.38 9.39 -7.03
C GLY A 245 1.55 9.08 -6.11
N TYR A 246 1.92 7.80 -6.06
CA TYR A 246 2.94 7.27 -5.16
C TYR A 246 3.93 6.40 -5.91
N ARG A 247 5.06 6.10 -5.27
CA ARG A 247 6.06 5.14 -5.74
C ARG A 247 6.42 4.15 -4.65
N SER A 248 6.66 2.91 -5.06
CA SER A 248 7.15 1.85 -4.19
C SER A 248 8.64 2.03 -3.86
N THR A 249 9.04 1.57 -2.67
CA THR A 249 10.44 1.56 -2.22
C THR A 249 11.08 0.18 -2.26
N ILE A 250 10.36 -0.86 -2.71
CA ILE A 250 10.80 -2.26 -2.63
C ILE A 250 12.21 -2.46 -3.20
N LYS A 251 12.52 -1.88 -4.37
CA LYS A 251 13.84 -1.99 -5.01
C LYS A 251 14.99 -1.34 -4.22
N LYS A 252 14.69 -0.49 -3.22
CA LYS A 252 15.71 0.10 -2.34
C LYS A 252 16.25 -0.93 -1.35
N TRP A 253 15.42 -1.88 -0.88
CA TRP A 253 15.77 -2.81 0.20
C TRP A 253 15.77 -4.28 -0.23
N LEU A 254 14.96 -4.69 -1.21
CA LEU A 254 14.98 -6.04 -1.76
C LEU A 254 16.15 -6.16 -2.74
N LYS A 255 17.24 -6.78 -2.31
CA LYS A 255 18.52 -6.81 -3.05
C LYS A 255 18.62 -7.99 -4.00
N GLU A 256 17.94 -9.07 -3.67
CA GLU A 256 17.74 -10.19 -4.58
C GLU A 256 16.25 -10.34 -4.82
N ASP A 257 15.84 -9.99 -6.03
CA ASP A 257 14.54 -10.31 -6.55
C ASP A 257 14.72 -11.08 -7.84
N ASP A 258 14.17 -12.29 -7.87
CA ASP A 258 14.18 -13.10 -9.08
C ASP A 258 13.10 -12.63 -10.05
N TYR A 259 13.22 -11.38 -10.50
CA TYR A 259 12.32 -10.76 -11.47
C TYR A 259 10.84 -10.70 -11.01
N LEU A 260 10.56 -10.97 -9.73
CA LEU A 260 9.21 -10.94 -9.16
C LEU A 260 8.65 -9.52 -9.13
N ILE A 261 9.49 -8.54 -8.81
CA ILE A 261 9.13 -7.14 -8.66
C ILE A 261 9.67 -6.35 -9.86
N GLY A 262 8.80 -5.58 -10.50
CA GLY A 262 9.13 -4.66 -11.58
C GLY A 262 9.85 -3.40 -11.09
N ASP A 263 10.36 -2.59 -12.01
CA ASP A 263 11.08 -1.35 -11.67
C ASP A 263 10.15 -0.28 -11.07
N ASP A 264 8.84 -0.41 -11.30
CA ASP A 264 7.79 0.39 -10.67
C ASP A 264 7.45 -0.10 -9.24
N GLY A 265 8.06 -1.19 -8.80
CA GLY A 265 7.83 -1.84 -7.52
C GLY A 265 6.48 -2.56 -7.42
N LEU A 266 5.84 -2.85 -8.55
CA LEU A 266 4.69 -3.76 -8.63
C LEU A 266 5.15 -5.17 -9.01
N ALA A 267 4.26 -6.15 -8.93
CA ALA A 267 4.57 -7.47 -9.44
C ALA A 267 4.79 -7.42 -10.95
N LYS A 268 5.88 -8.04 -11.41
CA LYS A 268 6.30 -7.98 -12.81
C LYS A 268 5.43 -8.83 -13.73
N GLN A 269 5.05 -10.00 -13.23
CA GLN A 269 4.12 -10.88 -13.92
C GLN A 269 2.69 -10.39 -13.68
N LYS A 270 1.80 -10.67 -14.64
CA LYS A 270 0.38 -10.35 -14.52
C LYS A 270 -0.35 -11.46 -13.76
N PHE A 271 -1.50 -11.10 -13.19
CA PHE A 271 -2.46 -12.05 -12.63
C PHE A 271 -2.77 -13.18 -13.65
N PRO A 272 -2.86 -14.46 -13.22
CA PRO A 272 -2.82 -14.96 -11.84
C PRO A 272 -1.46 -15.46 -11.36
N LYS A 273 -0.37 -15.26 -12.11
CA LYS A 273 0.96 -15.84 -11.82
C LYS A 273 1.91 -14.87 -11.09
N HIS A 274 1.40 -13.74 -10.65
CA HIS A 274 2.19 -12.59 -10.20
C HIS A 274 2.82 -12.72 -8.82
N TRP A 275 2.25 -13.57 -7.95
CA TRP A 275 2.52 -13.56 -6.51
C TRP A 275 3.70 -14.44 -6.07
N LYS A 276 4.23 -15.30 -6.95
CA LYS A 276 5.29 -16.27 -6.63
C LYS A 276 6.57 -16.01 -7.41
N GLY A 277 7.68 -15.87 -6.69
CA GLY A 277 9.03 -15.85 -7.24
C GLY A 277 9.81 -17.12 -6.90
N ASN A 278 11.12 -17.08 -7.14
CA ASN A 278 12.04 -18.16 -6.75
C ASN A 278 12.49 -18.05 -5.29
N ASN A 279 13.16 -19.10 -4.80
CA ASN A 279 13.80 -19.15 -3.48
C ASN A 279 12.86 -18.82 -2.30
N GLY A 280 11.56 -19.10 -2.44
CA GLY A 280 10.58 -18.81 -1.39
C GLY A 280 10.20 -17.34 -1.24
N LEU A 281 10.47 -16.51 -2.25
CA LEU A 281 9.99 -15.14 -2.32
C LEU A 281 8.57 -15.07 -2.87
N TYR A 282 7.72 -14.28 -2.21
CA TYR A 282 6.35 -14.01 -2.63
C TYR A 282 6.03 -12.52 -2.53
N CYS A 283 4.98 -12.08 -3.23
CA CYS A 283 4.41 -10.76 -3.04
C CYS A 283 2.88 -10.80 -2.98
N ALA A 284 2.28 -9.96 -2.16
CA ALA A 284 0.83 -9.88 -1.99
C ALA A 284 0.32 -8.45 -2.20
N GLY A 285 -0.74 -8.29 -3.01
CA GLY A 285 -1.40 -7.00 -3.20
C GLY A 285 -0.69 -6.03 -4.15
N LEU A 286 0.26 -6.51 -4.96
CA LEU A 286 1.09 -5.67 -5.85
C LEU A 286 0.66 -5.71 -7.34
N VAL A 287 -0.62 -5.96 -7.63
CA VAL A 287 -1.16 -6.02 -9.00
C VAL A 287 -2.38 -5.14 -9.26
N ARG A 288 -2.60 -4.08 -8.46
CA ARG A 288 -3.71 -3.11 -8.64
C ARG A 288 -5.11 -3.75 -8.70
N ARG A 289 -5.31 -4.87 -7.99
CA ARG A 289 -6.61 -5.55 -7.84
C ARG A 289 -7.28 -5.25 -6.49
N GLY A 290 -6.79 -4.22 -5.79
CA GLY A 290 -7.31 -3.78 -4.49
C GLY A 290 -7.24 -4.86 -3.41
N LEU A 291 -8.15 -4.74 -2.44
CA LEU A 291 -8.27 -5.67 -1.31
C LEU A 291 -8.69 -7.08 -1.77
N TYR A 292 -9.54 -7.18 -2.79
CA TYR A 292 -9.92 -8.47 -3.39
C TYR A 292 -8.70 -9.26 -3.88
N GLY A 293 -7.84 -8.65 -4.70
CA GLY A 293 -6.63 -9.32 -5.15
C GLY A 293 -5.67 -9.67 -4.01
N SER A 294 -5.58 -8.80 -2.99
CA SER A 294 -4.78 -9.10 -1.79
C SER A 294 -5.29 -10.34 -1.04
N ALA A 295 -6.61 -10.54 -1.00
CA ALA A 295 -7.23 -11.72 -0.41
C ALA A 295 -6.93 -13.00 -1.22
N GLU A 296 -7.03 -12.94 -2.55
CA GLU A 296 -6.68 -14.06 -3.45
C GLU A 296 -5.20 -14.46 -3.30
N ASP A 297 -4.31 -13.47 -3.25
CA ASP A 297 -2.87 -13.67 -3.08
C ASP A 297 -2.55 -14.36 -1.75
N ALA A 298 -3.16 -13.89 -0.66
CA ALA A 298 -2.97 -14.45 0.67
C ALA A 298 -3.32 -15.94 0.76
N VAL A 299 -4.45 -16.33 0.16
CA VAL A 299 -4.87 -17.74 0.11
C VAL A 299 -3.90 -18.58 -0.74
N SER A 300 -3.50 -18.05 -1.90
CA SER A 300 -2.60 -18.73 -2.83
C SER A 300 -1.21 -18.97 -2.22
N ILE A 301 -0.63 -17.93 -1.62
CA ILE A 301 0.67 -17.99 -0.93
C ILE A 301 0.63 -19.01 0.21
N ALA A 302 -0.39 -18.94 1.08
CA ALA A 302 -0.48 -19.85 2.21
C ALA A 302 -0.65 -21.32 1.81
N ASN A 303 -1.41 -21.59 0.73
CA ASN A 303 -1.55 -22.94 0.18
C ASN A 303 -0.24 -23.44 -0.43
N ASP A 304 0.48 -22.62 -1.19
CA ASP A 304 1.74 -23.00 -1.81
C ASP A 304 2.81 -23.32 -0.75
N ILE A 305 2.99 -22.45 0.24
CA ILE A 305 3.95 -22.67 1.34
C ILE A 305 3.60 -23.96 2.11
N SER A 306 2.31 -24.17 2.42
CA SER A 306 1.86 -25.39 3.09
C SER A 306 2.19 -26.65 2.30
N ASN A 307 1.97 -26.62 0.99
CA ASN A 307 2.26 -27.76 0.11
C ASN A 307 3.77 -28.04 0.04
N LEU A 308 4.60 -27.01 -0.08
CA LEU A 308 6.07 -27.15 -0.08
C LEU A 308 6.57 -27.79 1.22
N LEU A 309 6.07 -27.32 2.37
CA LEU A 309 6.41 -27.87 3.68
C LEU A 309 5.94 -29.33 3.86
N GLN A 310 4.80 -29.71 3.28
CA GLN A 310 4.32 -31.09 3.31
C GLN A 310 5.17 -32.02 2.43
N ILE A 311 5.52 -31.59 1.21
CA ILE A 311 6.36 -32.37 0.30
C ILE A 311 7.72 -32.67 0.93
N GLU A 312 8.32 -31.70 1.62
CA GLU A 312 9.58 -31.91 2.34
C GLU A 312 9.47 -32.92 3.47
N LYS A 313 8.38 -32.87 4.25
CA LYS A 313 8.14 -33.86 5.30
C LYS A 313 8.06 -35.28 4.73
N ILE A 314 7.44 -35.44 3.57
CA ILE A 314 7.35 -36.74 2.87
C ILE A 314 8.72 -37.21 2.37
N LYS A 315 9.59 -36.30 1.91
CA LYS A 315 10.94 -36.65 1.43
C LYS A 315 11.91 -37.06 2.53
N ILE A 316 11.66 -36.62 3.77
CA ILE A 316 12.53 -36.88 4.94
C ILE A 316 12.03 -38.10 5.74
N ALA A 317 10.77 -38.50 5.56
CA ALA A 317 10.17 -39.70 6.14
C ALA A 317 10.51 -40.96 5.34
#